data_AF-A0A520PU16-F1
#
_entry.id   AF-A0A520PU16-F1
#
_cell.length_a   1.000
_cell.length_b   1.000
_cell.length_c   1.000
_cell.angle_alpha   90.00
_cell.angle_beta   90.00
_cell.angle_gamma   90.00
#
_symmetry.space_group_name_H-M   'P 1'
#
loop_
_entity.id
_entity.type
_entity.pdbx_description
1 polymer ?
#
loop_
_entity_poly.entity_id
_entity_poly.type
_entity_poly.pdbx_seq_one_letter_code
_entity_poly.pdbx_strand_id
1 'polypeptide(L)' 'MDERELLKERFKSAVSSAVKAISENFNLEIKFTNNSTSKENSLNLPEISSLKRLQDFTNLRAFADSEALKIKYNDKNI' A
#
# COMPACT_ATOMS: atom_id res chain seq x y z
N MET A 1 1.34 -20.84 13.17
CA MET A 1 0.96 -19.48 12.71
C MET A 1 -0.54 -19.52 12.41
N ASP A 2 -1.31 -18.55 12.88
CA ASP A 2 -2.77 -18.47 12.62
C ASP A 2 -3.03 -18.28 11.12
N GLU A 3 -3.96 -19.03 10.54
CA GLU A 3 -4.35 -18.95 9.13
C GLU A 3 -4.83 -17.54 8.75
N ARG A 4 -5.54 -16.87 9.66
CA ARG A 4 -5.98 -15.49 9.45
C ARG A 4 -4.81 -14.52 9.35
N GLU A 5 -3.76 -14.76 10.12
CA GLU A 5 -2.57 -13.92 10.08
C GLU A 5 -1.79 -14.14 8.78
N LEU A 6 -1.69 -15.40 8.33
CA LEU A 6 -1.09 -15.73 7.03
C LEU A 6 -1.85 -15.05 5.87
N LEU A 7 -3.18 -15.04 5.92
CA LEU A 7 -4.01 -14.39 4.89
C LEU A 7 -3.77 -12.87 4.85
N LYS A 8 -3.68 -12.21 6.01
CA LYS A 8 -3.36 -10.78 6.08
C LYS A 8 -1.99 -10.47 5.47
N GLU A 9 -0.96 -11.26 5.79
CA GLU A 9 0.39 -11.04 5.27
C GLU A 9 0.46 -11.27 3.74
N ARG A 10 -0.27 -12.26 3.22
CA ARG A 10 -0.43 -12.46 1.77
C ARG A 10 -1.12 -11.27 1.11
N PHE A 11 -2.17 -10.73 1.73
CA PHE A 11 -2.86 -9.55 1.21
C PHE A 11 -1.93 -8.33 1.17
N LYS A 12 -1.22 -8.04 2.27
CA LYS A 12 -0.23 -6.96 2.34
C LYS A 12 0.85 -7.10 1.26
N SER A 13 1.38 -8.32 1.09
CA SER A 13 2.40 -8.62 0.08
C SER A 13 1.90 -8.42 -1.35
N ALA A 14 0.66 -8.84 -1.65
CA ALA A 14 0.05 -8.67 -2.97
C ALA A 14 -0.20 -7.19 -3.31
N VAL A 15 -0.77 -6.42 -2.37
CA VAL A 15 -0.97 -4.97 -2.55
C VAL A 15 0.38 -4.26 -2.71
N SER A 16 1.37 -4.63 -1.90
CA SER A 16 2.70 -4.01 -1.96
C SER A 16 3.38 -4.26 -3.31
N SER A 17 3.30 -5.49 -3.82
CA SER A 17 3.84 -5.86 -5.13
C SER A 17 3.18 -5.07 -6.25
N ALA A 18 1.86 -4.89 -6.19
CA ALA A 18 1.11 -4.10 -7.18
C ALA A 18 1.54 -2.63 -7.16
N VAL A 19 1.63 -2.00 -5.98
CA VAL A 19 2.09 -0.61 -5.83
C VAL A 19 3.49 -0.43 -6.41
N LYS A 20 4.43 -1.33 -6.08
CA LYS A 20 5.81 -1.28 -6.61
C LYS A 20 5.85 -1.37 -8.14
N ALA A 21 5.04 -2.26 -8.72
CA ALA A 21 4.96 -2.42 -10.17
C ALA A 21 4.32 -1.20 -10.84
N ILE A 22 3.22 -0.66 -10.30
CA ILE A 22 2.51 0.51 -10.85
C ILE A 22 3.38 1.77 -10.74
N SER A 23 4.05 1.94 -9.60
CA SER A 23 4.94 3.09 -9.36
C SER A 23 6.27 3.01 -10.10
N GLU A 24 6.60 1.85 -10.68
CA GLU A 24 7.92 1.52 -11.24
C GLU A 24 9.08 1.68 -10.23
N ASN A 25 8.77 1.66 -8.93
CA ASN A 25 9.74 1.84 -7.84
C ASN A 25 9.77 0.60 -6.95
N PHE A 26 10.61 -0.37 -7.30
CA PHE A 26 10.75 -1.63 -6.57
C PHE A 26 11.38 -1.48 -5.18
N ASN A 27 12.12 -0.38 -4.97
CA ASN A 27 12.77 -0.04 -3.71
C ASN A 27 11.83 0.72 -2.76
N LEU A 28 10.61 1.04 -3.18
CA LEU A 28 9.62 1.73 -2.36
C LEU A 28 9.29 0.92 -1.10
N GLU A 29 9.45 1.53 0.07
CA GLU A 29 9.07 0.92 1.34
C GLU A 29 7.56 1.09 1.58
N ILE A 30 6.82 0.00 1.70
CA ILE A 30 5.36 0.05 1.91
C ILE A 30 5.05 -0.37 3.34
N LYS A 31 4.32 0.49 4.05
CA LYS A 31 3.94 0.28 5.45
C LYS A 31 2.43 0.31 5.55
N PHE A 32 1.87 -0.65 6.28
CA PHE A 32 0.46 -0.63 6.66
C PHE A 32 0.42 -0.05 8.07
N THR A 33 0.13 1.24 8.18
CA THR A 33 0.11 1.95 9.46
C THR A 33 -0.75 3.20 9.36
N ASN A 34 -1.43 3.54 10.45
CA ASN A 34 -2.20 4.77 10.55
C ASN A 34 -1.35 6.00 10.94
N ASN A 35 -0.04 5.81 11.14
CA ASN A 35 0.86 6.88 11.57
C ASN A 35 1.38 7.67 10.36
N SER A 36 1.43 9.00 10.51
CA SER A 36 1.76 9.95 9.44
C SER A 36 3.25 10.19 9.23
N THR A 37 4.14 9.36 9.78
CA THR A 37 5.59 9.51 9.59
C THR A 37 5.98 8.99 8.20
N SER A 38 5.95 9.87 7.21
CA SER A 38 6.47 9.60 5.87
C SER A 38 7.98 9.78 5.87
N LYS A 39 8.73 8.70 5.60
CA LYS A 39 10.15 8.80 5.21
C LYS A 39 10.24 9.01 3.71
N GLU A 40 11.36 9.55 3.23
CA GLU A 40 11.65 9.54 1.80
C GLU A 40 11.58 8.11 1.26
N ASN A 41 11.03 7.96 0.05
CA ASN A 41 10.86 6.67 -0.62
C ASN A 41 10.02 5.64 0.16
N SER A 42 9.00 6.10 0.90
CA SER A 42 8.04 5.23 1.58
C SER A 42 6.58 5.63 1.30
N LEU A 43 5.69 4.64 1.30
CA LEU A 43 4.25 4.82 1.19
C LEU A 43 3.56 4.18 2.39
N ASN A 44 2.77 4.97 3.10
CA ASN A 44 1.93 4.48 4.20
C ASN A 44 0.52 4.21 3.66
N LEU A 45 0.08 2.96 3.79
CA LEU A 45 -1.27 2.48 3.49
C LEU A 45 -2.05 2.26 4.78
N PRO A 46 -3.40 2.30 4.74
CA PRO A 46 -4.23 2.03 5.91
C PRO A 46 -3.96 0.66 6.54
N GLU A 47 -4.03 0.59 7.87
CA GLU A 47 -3.83 -0.65 8.62
C GLU A 47 -4.90 -1.71 8.29
N ILE A 48 -4.50 -2.96 8.05
CA ILE A 48 -5.42 -4.03 7.63
C ILE A 48 -6.42 -4.41 8.73
N SER A 49 -6.03 -4.29 10.00
CA SER A 49 -6.92 -4.56 11.15
C SER A 49 -8.13 -3.62 11.21
N SER A 50 -8.09 -2.49 10.50
CA SER A 50 -9.21 -1.54 10.43
C SER A 50 -10.30 -1.94 9.43
N LEU A 51 -10.03 -2.91 8.54
CA LEU A 51 -10.93 -3.33 7.46
C LEU A 51 -11.93 -4.38 7.96
N LYS A 52 -13.23 -4.19 7.70
CA LYS A 52 -14.31 -5.04 8.23
C LYS A 52 -15.19 -5.66 7.15
N ARG A 53 -15.31 -5.01 5.99
CA ARG A 53 -16.18 -5.42 4.88
C ARG A 53 -15.42 -5.39 3.57
N LEU A 54 -15.93 -6.11 2.57
CA LEU A 54 -15.33 -6.19 1.23
C LEU A 54 -14.98 -4.80 0.65
N GLN A 55 -15.88 -3.83 0.80
CA GLN A 55 -15.67 -2.46 0.32
C GLN A 55 -14.42 -1.80 0.91
N ASP A 56 -14.06 -2.11 2.15
CA ASP A 56 -12.88 -1.53 2.80
C ASP A 56 -11.59 -2.00 2.11
N PHE A 57 -11.53 -3.27 1.69
CA PHE A 57 -10.42 -3.82 0.91
C PHE A 57 -10.35 -3.23 -0.49
N THR A 58 -11.51 -3.05 -1.15
CA THR A 58 -11.58 -2.38 -2.45
C THR A 58 -11.11 -0.93 -2.36
N ASN A 59 -11.52 -0.20 -1.32
CA ASN A 59 -11.10 1.18 -1.09
C ASN A 59 -9.59 1.26 -0.80
N LEU A 60 -9.05 0.36 0.01
CA LEU A 60 -7.60 0.31 0.25
C LEU A 60 -6.84 0.07 -1.04
N ARG A 61 -7.31 -0.87 -1.88
CA ARG A 61 -6.69 -1.15 -3.17
C ARG A 61 -6.72 0.06 -4.11
N ALA A 62 -7.89 0.70 -4.24
CA ALA A 62 -8.05 1.89 -5.07
C ALA A 62 -7.16 3.04 -4.57
N PHE A 63 -7.06 3.23 -3.26
CA PHE A 63 -6.16 4.20 -2.65
C PHE A 63 -4.70 3.89 -2.97
N ALA A 64 -4.26 2.64 -2.76
CA ALA A 64 -2.89 2.21 -3.02
C ALA A 64 -2.48 2.40 -4.49
N ASP A 65 -3.36 2.04 -5.43
CA ASP A 65 -3.11 2.22 -6.87
C ASP A 65 -3.02 3.72 -7.23
N SER A 66 -3.87 4.57 -6.65
CA SER A 66 -3.82 6.03 -6.84
C SER A 66 -2.50 6.63 -6.34
N GLU A 67 -2.05 6.26 -5.14
CA GLU A 67 -0.77 6.73 -4.59
C GLU A 67 0.42 6.21 -5.40
N ALA A 68 0.37 4.97 -5.91
CA ALA A 68 1.40 4.43 -6.79
C ALA A 68 1.51 5.23 -8.10
N LEU A 69 0.37 5.59 -8.71
CA LEU A 69 0.35 6.44 -9.90
C LEU A 69 0.87 7.84 -9.62
N LYS A 70 0.54 8.43 -8.46
CA LYS A 70 1.14 9.69 -8.03
C LYS A 70 2.65 9.53 -7.94
N ILE A 71 3.19 8.48 -7.32
CA ILE A 71 4.65 8.28 -7.25
C ILE A 71 5.28 8.20 -8.66
N LYS A 72 4.67 7.48 -9.59
CA LYS A 72 5.17 7.34 -10.96
C LYS A 72 5.15 8.65 -11.75
N TYR A 73 4.08 9.43 -11.62
CA TYR A 73 3.83 10.61 -12.45
C TYR A 73 4.05 11.94 -11.73
N ASN A 74 4.34 11.94 -10.43
CA ASN A 74 4.76 13.12 -9.67
C ASN A 74 6.23 13.38 -9.98
N ASP A 75 6.43 13.94 -11.17
CA ASP A 75 7.69 14.53 -11.57
C ASP A 75 7.96 15.71 -10.62
N LYS A 76 9.04 15.64 -9.83
CA LYS A 76 9.48 16.77 -9.01
C LYS A 76 10.00 17.95 -9.86
N ASN A 77 9.88 17.88 -11.19
CA ASN A 77 10.45 18.81 -12.17
C ASN A 77 9.43 19.55 -13.06
N ILE A 78 8.17 19.73 -12.63
CA ILE A 78 7.26 20.71 -13.29
C ILE A 78 7.28 22.03 -12.53
#